data_AF-A0A2Z6UKX7-F1
#
_entry.id   AF-A0A2Z6UKX7-F1
#
_cell.length_a   1.000
_cell.length_b   1.000
_cell.length_c   1.000
_cell.angle_alpha   90.00
_cell.angle_beta   90.00
_cell.angle_gamma   90.00
#
_symmetry.space_group_name_H-M   'P 1'
#
loop_
_entity.id
_entity.type
_entity.pdbx_description
1 polymer ?
#
loop_
_entity_poly.entity_id
_entity_poly.type
_entity_poly.pdbx_seq_one_letter_code
_entity_poly.pdbx_strand_id
1 'polypeptide(L)'
;MSGCGCEVTIDDKSQKRVLYWLLAINAAMFIIELAVGLLADSTALIADSMDMLADAVIYAIGIYAVGKSIIHKANAAKVSGYFQLMLGMIILIDIIRRSIMGSEPVSNLMMWMGAVALVANVICLLIIRKHKDGDVNMRASWIFSANDVIANMGVIAAGVLVLWLDSRLPDLIIGMIVSIVVVRGAWMILKDATKELNENQNAKILSGGQS
;
A
#
# COMPACT_ATOMS: atom_id res chain seq x y z
N MET A 1 -31.67 38.93 1.94
CA MET A 1 -31.23 38.77 3.35
C MET A 1 -30.83 37.32 3.55
N SER A 2 -29.52 37.12 3.74
CA SER A 2 -28.91 36.13 4.66
C SER A 2 -29.21 34.63 4.44
N GLY A 3 -28.27 33.74 4.16
CA GLY A 3 -26.83 33.86 4.08
C GLY A 3 -26.22 32.71 3.29
N CYS A 4 -25.06 33.01 2.73
CA CYS A 4 -24.10 32.11 2.11
C CYS A 4 -23.80 30.95 3.08
N GLY A 5 -24.18 29.73 2.70
CA GLY A 5 -23.75 28.50 3.36
C GLY A 5 -22.52 27.99 2.61
N CYS A 6 -21.37 28.48 3.05
CA CYS A 6 -20.02 28.16 2.62
C CYS A 6 -19.85 26.77 2.03
N GLU A 7 -19.49 26.75 0.74
CA GLU A 7 -18.26 26.14 0.25
C GLU A 7 -17.75 25.01 1.16
N VAL A 8 -18.00 23.76 0.74
CA VAL A 8 -17.14 22.66 1.16
C VAL A 8 -15.76 23.00 0.62
N THR A 9 -15.00 23.79 1.38
CA THR A 9 -13.56 23.83 1.25
C THR A 9 -13.11 22.44 1.65
N ILE A 10 -13.10 21.51 0.69
CA ILE A 10 -12.27 20.32 0.75
C ILE A 10 -10.90 20.90 1.07
N ASP A 11 -10.42 20.71 2.30
CA ASP A 11 -9.14 21.24 2.71
C ASP A 11 -8.05 20.37 2.07
N ASP A 12 -7.83 20.58 0.77
CA ASP A 12 -6.77 20.00 -0.03
C ASP A 12 -5.43 20.11 0.70
N LYS A 13 -5.22 21.16 1.52
CA LYS A 13 -3.96 21.36 2.25
C LYS A 13 -3.83 20.41 3.44
N SER A 14 -4.86 20.22 4.27
CA SER A 14 -4.77 19.26 5.39
C SER A 14 -4.75 17.81 4.90
N GLN A 15 -5.57 17.47 3.92
CA GLN A 15 -5.58 16.14 3.29
C GLN A 15 -4.22 15.82 2.65
N LYS A 16 -3.65 16.77 1.90
CA LYS A 16 -2.31 16.61 1.31
C LYS A 16 -1.23 16.50 2.39
N ARG A 17 -1.33 17.24 3.49
CA ARG A 17 -0.42 17.11 4.64
C ARG A 17 -0.49 15.72 5.27
N VAL A 18 -1.69 15.15 5.41
CA VAL A 18 -1.87 13.78 5.90
C VAL A 18 -1.18 12.79 4.97
N LEU A 19 -1.40 12.89 3.65
CA LEU A 19 -0.73 12.01 2.68
C LEU A 19 0.78 12.14 2.70
N TYR A 20 1.33 13.35 2.93
CA TYR A 20 2.78 13.51 3.10
C TYR A 20 3.31 12.75 4.33
N TRP A 21 2.57 12.77 5.44
CA TRP A 21 2.95 11.99 6.63
C TRP A 21 2.88 10.49 6.37
N LEU A 22 1.80 10.01 5.75
CA LEU A 22 1.65 8.59 5.39
C LEU A 22 2.76 8.13 4.44
N LEU A 23 3.06 8.94 3.42
CA LEU A 23 4.15 8.72 2.48
C LEU A 23 5.50 8.62 3.21
N ALA A 24 5.80 9.58 4.10
CA ALA A 24 7.07 9.62 4.80
C ALA A 24 7.26 8.42 5.73
N ILE A 25 6.21 8.04 6.47
CA ILE A 25 6.26 6.90 7.39
C ILE A 25 6.45 5.60 6.60
N ASN A 26 5.62 5.35 5.58
CA ASN A 26 5.71 4.12 4.78
C ASN A 26 7.03 4.02 4.02
N ALA A 27 7.51 5.12 3.42
CA ALA A 27 8.79 5.11 2.73
C ALA A 27 9.97 4.86 3.67
N ALA A 28 9.95 5.40 4.89
CA ALA A 28 11.00 5.15 5.88
C ALA A 28 10.96 3.70 6.37
N MET A 29 9.76 3.20 6.69
CA MET A 29 9.56 1.83 7.13
C MET A 29 9.95 0.81 6.05
N PHE A 30 9.60 1.04 4.78
CA PHE A 30 10.07 0.22 3.66
C PHE A 30 11.58 -0.01 3.70
N ILE A 31 12.37 1.06 3.86
CA ILE A 31 13.84 0.94 3.87
C ILE A 31 14.32 0.12 5.07
N ILE A 32 13.76 0.39 6.25
CA ILE A 32 14.14 -0.29 7.50
C ILE A 32 13.73 -1.77 7.44
N GLU A 33 12.51 -2.07 7.06
CA GLU A 33 11.96 -3.44 7.01
C GLU A 33 12.56 -4.26 5.89
N LEU A 34 12.86 -3.67 4.74
CA LEU A 34 13.57 -4.40 3.69
C LEU A 34 14.96 -4.79 4.19
N ALA A 35 15.68 -3.87 4.83
CA ALA A 35 17.01 -4.18 5.39
C ALA A 35 16.91 -5.28 6.47
N VAL A 36 15.98 -5.16 7.41
CA VAL A 36 15.79 -6.15 8.47
C VAL A 36 15.27 -7.47 7.93
N GLY A 37 14.37 -7.47 6.94
CA GLY A 37 13.83 -8.67 6.31
C GLY A 37 14.89 -9.47 5.55
N LEU A 38 15.81 -8.77 4.87
CA LEU A 38 16.97 -9.40 4.25
C LEU A 38 17.95 -9.97 5.30
N LEU A 39 18.22 -9.24 6.40
CA LEU A 39 19.08 -9.71 7.49
C LEU A 39 18.46 -10.87 8.27
N ALA A 40 17.15 -10.86 8.42
CA ALA A 40 16.37 -11.88 9.11
C ALA A 40 16.07 -13.09 8.21
N ASP A 41 16.45 -13.04 6.92
CA ASP A 41 16.10 -14.06 5.93
C ASP A 41 14.59 -14.41 5.91
N SER A 42 13.75 -13.39 6.10
CA SER A 42 12.29 -13.52 6.28
C SER A 42 11.53 -12.97 5.08
N THR A 43 10.73 -13.83 4.46
CA THR A 43 9.85 -13.46 3.35
C THR A 43 8.67 -12.64 3.80
N ALA A 44 8.13 -12.87 5.02
CA ALA A 44 7.03 -12.08 5.55
C ALA A 44 7.43 -10.60 5.71
N LEU A 45 8.62 -10.32 6.26
CA LEU A 45 9.14 -8.95 6.39
C LEU A 45 9.47 -8.31 5.03
N ILE A 46 10.04 -9.07 4.10
CA ILE A 46 10.29 -8.56 2.75
C ILE A 46 8.98 -8.20 2.07
N ALA A 47 7.96 -9.06 2.18
CA ALA A 47 6.64 -8.82 1.59
C ALA A 47 5.98 -7.57 2.19
N ASP A 48 6.00 -7.44 3.52
CA ASP A 48 5.44 -6.28 4.24
C ASP A 48 6.13 -4.97 3.84
N SER A 49 7.47 -4.97 3.72
CA SER A 49 8.21 -3.80 3.23
C SER A 49 7.80 -3.38 1.82
N MET A 50 7.58 -4.35 0.92
CA MET A 50 7.17 -4.08 -0.46
C MET A 50 5.74 -3.58 -0.55
N ASP A 51 4.86 -3.99 0.37
CA ASP A 51 3.52 -3.43 0.53
C ASP A 51 3.60 -1.96 0.97
N MET A 52 4.45 -1.63 1.96
CA MET A 52 4.68 -0.23 2.34
C MET A 52 5.23 0.63 1.21
N LEU A 53 6.07 0.06 0.34
CA LEU A 53 6.51 0.75 -0.88
C LEU A 53 5.35 0.96 -1.86
N ALA A 54 4.51 -0.05 -2.05
CA ALA A 54 3.32 0.04 -2.88
C ALA A 54 2.39 1.16 -2.39
N ASP A 55 2.16 1.23 -1.09
CA ASP A 55 1.38 2.25 -0.39
C ASP A 55 1.96 3.65 -0.53
N ALA A 56 3.28 3.79 -0.29
CA ALA A 56 4.01 5.03 -0.49
C ALA A 56 3.82 5.58 -1.91
N VAL A 57 3.87 4.72 -2.93
CA VAL A 57 3.62 5.14 -4.32
C VAL A 57 2.19 5.64 -4.51
N ILE A 58 1.18 5.00 -3.88
CA ILE A 58 -0.20 5.46 -3.96
C ILE A 58 -0.39 6.80 -3.26
N TYR A 59 0.22 7.02 -2.09
CA TYR A 59 0.20 8.31 -1.41
C TYR A 59 0.87 9.39 -2.26
N ALA A 60 2.01 9.09 -2.88
CA ALA A 60 2.68 10.01 -3.79
C ALA A 60 1.81 10.40 -4.99
N ILE A 61 1.09 9.43 -5.57
CA ILE A 61 0.13 9.68 -6.64
C ILE A 61 -1.06 10.51 -6.14
N GLY A 62 -1.58 10.22 -4.95
CA GLY A 62 -2.64 11.01 -4.32
C GLY A 62 -2.25 12.48 -4.17
N ILE A 63 -1.01 12.74 -3.76
CA ILE A 63 -0.43 14.10 -3.66
C ILE A 63 -0.28 14.75 -5.03
N TYR A 64 0.26 14.01 -6.01
CA TYR A 64 0.45 14.48 -7.39
C TYR A 64 -0.88 14.79 -8.09
N ALA A 65 -1.92 14.02 -7.77
CA ALA A 65 -3.25 14.13 -8.35
C ALA A 65 -3.99 15.41 -7.94
N VAL A 66 -3.63 16.05 -6.82
CA VAL A 66 -4.28 17.28 -6.34
C VAL A 66 -4.17 18.38 -7.40
N GLY A 67 -5.31 18.87 -7.90
CA GLY A 67 -5.38 19.91 -8.93
C GLY A 67 -5.04 19.45 -10.37
N LYS A 68 -4.89 18.15 -10.63
CA LYS A 68 -4.65 17.59 -11.98
C LYS A 68 -5.93 17.09 -12.65
N SER A 69 -5.91 16.99 -13.98
CA SER A 69 -7.03 16.43 -14.73
C SER A 69 -7.16 14.92 -14.54
N ILE A 70 -8.38 14.41 -14.70
CA ILE A 70 -8.78 12.99 -14.62
C ILE A 70 -7.82 12.10 -15.42
N ILE A 71 -7.44 12.49 -16.65
CA ILE A 71 -6.53 11.72 -17.51
C ILE A 71 -5.13 11.57 -16.89
N HIS A 72 -4.58 12.64 -16.30
CA HIS A 72 -3.25 12.57 -15.67
C HIS A 72 -3.29 11.69 -14.42
N LYS A 73 -4.38 11.75 -13.65
CA LYS A 73 -4.60 10.90 -12.47
C LYS A 73 -4.66 9.43 -12.87
N ALA A 74 -5.50 9.09 -13.85
CA ALA A 74 -5.68 7.73 -14.31
C ALA A 74 -4.40 7.15 -14.93
N ASN A 75 -3.64 7.92 -15.71
CA ASN A 75 -2.35 7.47 -16.23
C ASN A 75 -1.32 7.22 -15.12
N ALA A 76 -1.21 8.10 -14.12
CA ALA A 76 -0.32 7.90 -12.99
C ALA A 76 -0.68 6.65 -12.19
N ALA A 77 -1.98 6.46 -11.88
CA ALA A 77 -2.50 5.27 -11.21
C ALA A 77 -2.24 3.98 -12.02
N LYS A 78 -2.35 4.05 -13.35
CA LYS A 78 -2.03 2.90 -14.22
C LYS A 78 -0.55 2.51 -14.11
N VAL A 79 0.36 3.49 -14.10
CA VAL A 79 1.81 3.23 -13.93
C VAL A 79 2.10 2.62 -12.56
N SER A 80 1.51 3.12 -11.47
CA SER A 80 1.69 2.48 -10.16
C SER A 80 1.12 1.08 -10.11
N GLY A 81 -0.01 0.82 -10.76
CA GLY A 81 -0.59 -0.52 -10.80
C GLY A 81 0.37 -1.53 -11.44
N TYR A 82 1.06 -1.19 -12.54
CA TYR A 82 2.09 -2.05 -13.11
C TYR A 82 3.31 -2.21 -12.20
N PHE A 83 3.73 -1.13 -11.53
CA PHE A 83 4.82 -1.19 -10.57
C PHE A 83 4.51 -2.12 -9.40
N GLN A 84 3.30 -2.04 -8.82
CA GLN A 84 2.87 -2.92 -7.73
C GLN A 84 2.73 -4.38 -8.17
N LEU A 85 2.26 -4.63 -9.41
CA LEU A 85 2.29 -5.99 -9.97
C LEU A 85 3.72 -6.53 -10.02
N MET A 86 4.69 -5.71 -10.46
CA MET A 86 6.09 -6.10 -10.47
C MET A 86 6.59 -6.44 -9.06
N LEU A 87 6.29 -5.63 -8.05
CA LEU A 87 6.66 -5.91 -6.65
C LEU A 87 6.05 -7.23 -6.17
N GLY A 88 4.75 -7.43 -6.40
CA GLY A 88 4.06 -8.67 -6.07
C GLY A 88 4.72 -9.90 -6.70
N MET A 89 5.08 -9.82 -7.98
CA MET A 89 5.78 -10.90 -8.68
C MET A 89 7.18 -11.16 -8.12
N ILE A 90 7.93 -10.12 -7.71
CA ILE A 90 9.23 -10.28 -7.06
C ILE A 90 9.09 -11.09 -5.77
N ILE A 91 8.08 -10.79 -4.94
CA ILE A 91 7.82 -11.53 -3.70
C ILE A 91 7.44 -13.00 -4.01
N LEU A 92 6.59 -13.24 -5.00
CA LEU A 92 6.23 -14.61 -5.40
C LEU A 92 7.45 -15.42 -5.86
N ILE A 93 8.35 -14.79 -6.61
CA ILE A 93 9.61 -15.43 -7.03
C ILE A 93 10.48 -15.74 -5.80
N ASP A 94 10.59 -14.81 -4.84
CA ASP A 94 11.32 -15.03 -3.59
C ASP A 94 10.72 -16.20 -2.77
N ILE A 95 9.40 -16.27 -2.64
CA ILE A 95 8.69 -17.38 -1.98
C ILE A 95 9.03 -18.72 -2.65
N ILE A 96 8.95 -18.79 -3.99
CA ILE A 96 9.24 -20.03 -4.73
C ILE A 96 10.70 -20.42 -4.53
N ARG A 97 11.62 -19.47 -4.69
CA ARG A 97 13.06 -19.68 -4.50
C ARG A 97 13.34 -20.23 -3.11
N ARG A 98 12.84 -19.56 -2.06
CA ARG A 98 13.07 -19.95 -0.67
C ARG A 98 12.38 -21.25 -0.32
N SER A 99 11.21 -21.54 -0.88
CA SER A 99 10.55 -22.84 -0.72
C SER A 99 11.45 -24.00 -1.17
N ILE A 100 12.12 -23.84 -2.32
CA ILE A 100 13.00 -24.87 -2.90
C ILE A 100 14.39 -24.88 -2.25
N MET A 101 15.03 -23.72 -2.11
CA MET A 101 16.43 -23.60 -1.68
C MET A 101 16.63 -23.58 -0.17
N GLY A 102 15.58 -23.33 0.62
CA GLY A 102 15.72 -23.07 2.05
C GLY A 102 15.68 -21.58 2.40
N SER A 103 15.31 -21.31 3.64
CA SER A 103 15.49 -20.03 4.33
C SER A 103 15.56 -20.29 5.83
N GLU A 104 16.26 -19.43 6.57
CA GLU A 104 16.39 -19.53 8.03
C GLU A 104 15.85 -18.25 8.69
N PRO A 105 14.51 -18.05 8.68
CA PRO A 105 13.91 -16.83 9.19
C PRO A 105 14.21 -16.62 10.68
N VAL A 106 14.82 -15.49 11.01
CA VAL A 106 15.20 -15.13 12.38
C VAL A 106 13.99 -14.59 13.13
N SER A 107 13.33 -15.45 13.91
CA SER A 107 12.08 -15.15 14.64
C SER A 107 12.13 -13.89 15.48
N ASN A 108 13.25 -13.64 16.17
CA ASN A 108 13.40 -12.46 17.03
C ASN A 108 13.33 -11.16 16.21
N LEU A 109 13.99 -11.12 15.05
CA LEU A 109 13.96 -9.95 14.18
C LEU A 109 12.56 -9.76 13.57
N MET A 110 11.88 -10.84 13.19
CA MET A 110 10.49 -10.80 12.72
C MET A 110 9.55 -10.18 13.74
N MET A 111 9.59 -10.65 15.00
CA MET A 111 8.69 -10.14 16.04
C MET A 111 8.99 -8.68 16.40
N TRP A 112 10.26 -8.31 16.56
CA TRP A 112 10.64 -6.94 16.88
C TRP A 112 10.29 -5.97 15.76
N MET A 113 10.63 -6.32 14.52
CA MET A 113 10.35 -5.46 13.38
C MET A 113 8.86 -5.38 13.09
N GLY A 114 8.14 -6.51 13.13
CA GLY A 114 6.69 -6.53 13.00
C GLY A 114 5.99 -5.68 14.07
N ALA A 115 6.50 -5.64 15.30
CA ALA A 115 5.97 -4.76 16.35
C ALA A 115 6.23 -3.27 16.06
N VAL A 116 7.41 -2.90 15.56
CA VAL A 116 7.72 -1.53 15.15
C VAL A 116 6.83 -1.09 13.99
N ALA A 117 6.64 -1.95 12.99
CA ALA A 117 5.77 -1.70 11.84
C ALA A 117 4.30 -1.59 12.23
N LEU A 118 3.83 -2.45 13.13
CA LEU A 118 2.50 -2.35 13.72
C LEU A 118 2.29 -0.98 14.39
N VAL A 119 3.25 -0.49 15.17
CA VAL A 119 3.17 0.84 15.81
C VAL A 119 3.14 1.95 14.75
N ALA A 120 3.98 1.86 13.71
CA ALA A 120 3.99 2.83 12.62
C ALA A 120 2.62 2.90 11.91
N ASN A 121 2.02 1.75 11.59
CA ASN A 121 0.73 1.71 10.89
C ASN A 121 -0.46 2.08 11.78
N VAL A 122 -0.39 1.81 13.08
CA VAL A 122 -1.34 2.38 14.04
C VAL A 122 -1.22 3.91 14.08
N ILE A 123 -0.02 4.47 14.04
CA ILE A 123 0.18 5.93 13.95
C ILE A 123 -0.43 6.46 12.65
N CYS A 124 -0.21 5.81 11.50
CA CYS A 124 -0.84 6.14 10.23
C CYS A 124 -2.37 6.20 10.35
N LEU A 125 -2.99 5.16 10.92
CA LEU A 125 -4.43 5.14 11.19
C LEU A 125 -4.88 6.29 12.08
N LEU A 126 -4.15 6.60 13.15
CA LEU A 126 -4.50 7.71 14.04
C LEU A 126 -4.43 9.08 13.32
N ILE A 127 -3.45 9.27 12.45
CA ILE A 127 -3.30 10.49 11.64
C ILE A 127 -4.47 10.64 10.67
N ILE A 128 -4.85 9.56 9.97
CA ILE A 128 -5.91 9.62 8.96
C ILE A 128 -7.33 9.55 9.53
N ARG A 129 -7.51 9.13 10.78
CA ARG A 129 -8.83 8.93 11.42
C ARG A 129 -9.80 10.10 11.27
N LYS A 130 -9.31 11.34 11.34
CA LYS A 130 -10.13 12.55 11.18
C LYS A 130 -10.59 12.81 9.74
N HIS A 131 -9.96 12.18 8.77
CA HIS A 131 -10.19 12.33 7.34
C HIS A 131 -10.71 11.05 6.68
N LYS A 132 -11.03 10.01 7.47
CA LYS A 132 -11.43 8.68 6.94
C LYS A 132 -12.67 8.72 6.04
N ASP A 133 -13.57 9.68 6.26
CA ASP A 133 -14.81 9.85 5.48
C ASP A 133 -14.64 10.91 4.38
N GLY A 134 -13.40 11.33 4.10
CA GLY A 134 -13.05 12.28 3.07
C GLY A 134 -13.04 11.66 1.66
N ASP A 135 -12.22 12.24 0.80
CA ASP A 135 -12.12 11.89 -0.60
C ASP A 135 -11.67 10.43 -0.81
N VAL A 136 -11.82 9.93 -2.05
CA VAL A 136 -11.44 8.55 -2.44
C VAL A 136 -10.02 8.22 -1.97
N ASN A 137 -9.07 9.15 -2.08
CA ASN A 137 -7.70 8.96 -1.63
C ASN A 137 -7.60 8.74 -0.11
N MET A 138 -8.38 9.46 0.70
CA MET A 138 -8.36 9.28 2.17
C MET A 138 -8.99 7.95 2.57
N ARG A 139 -10.11 7.59 1.95
CA ARG A 139 -10.77 6.29 2.20
C ARG A 139 -9.85 5.13 1.83
N ALA A 140 -9.18 5.21 0.68
CA ALA A 140 -8.21 4.21 0.26
C ALA A 140 -7.05 4.12 1.26
N SER A 141 -6.47 5.26 1.65
CA SER A 141 -5.37 5.32 2.62
C SER A 141 -5.75 4.73 3.99
N TRP A 142 -6.98 4.93 4.46
CA TRP A 142 -7.46 4.29 5.68
C TRP A 142 -7.55 2.77 5.55
N ILE A 143 -8.02 2.27 4.40
CA ILE A 143 -8.11 0.83 4.12
C ILE A 143 -6.73 0.20 4.07
N PHE A 144 -5.77 0.82 3.39
CA PHE A 144 -4.41 0.29 3.29
C PHE A 144 -3.73 0.23 4.66
N SER A 145 -3.70 1.33 5.41
CA SER A 145 -3.13 1.31 6.77
C SER A 145 -3.83 0.32 7.72
N ALA A 146 -5.12 0.02 7.51
CA ALA A 146 -5.82 -1.00 8.28
C ALA A 146 -5.41 -2.43 7.87
N ASN A 147 -5.17 -2.66 6.58
CA ASN A 147 -4.64 -3.93 6.10
C ASN A 147 -3.22 -4.15 6.60
N ASP A 148 -2.38 -3.12 6.62
CA ASP A 148 -1.00 -3.23 7.11
C ASP A 148 -0.98 -3.65 8.58
N VAL A 149 -1.84 -3.07 9.42
CA VAL A 149 -1.98 -3.50 10.82
C VAL A 149 -2.28 -5.01 10.92
N ILE A 150 -3.14 -5.54 10.04
CA ILE A 150 -3.45 -6.97 9.99
C ILE A 150 -2.23 -7.77 9.51
N ALA A 151 -1.54 -7.29 8.48
CA ALA A 151 -0.33 -7.91 7.95
C ALA A 151 0.79 -7.96 9.01
N ASN A 152 1.08 -6.86 9.68
CA ASN A 152 2.07 -6.76 10.76
C ASN A 152 1.75 -7.71 11.93
N MET A 153 0.47 -7.81 12.32
CA MET A 153 0.06 -8.83 13.31
C MET A 153 0.34 -10.25 12.80
N GLY A 154 0.09 -10.50 11.51
CA GLY A 154 0.45 -11.75 10.84
C GLY A 154 1.96 -12.02 10.88
N VAL A 155 2.81 -11.02 10.61
CA VAL A 155 4.28 -11.13 10.67
C VAL A 155 4.75 -11.48 12.07
N ILE A 156 4.21 -10.82 13.11
CA ILE A 156 4.53 -11.13 14.51
C ILE A 156 4.10 -12.57 14.84
N ALA A 157 2.90 -12.98 14.44
CA ALA A 157 2.40 -14.33 14.64
C ALA A 157 3.26 -15.38 13.91
N ALA A 158 3.70 -15.10 12.68
CA ALA A 158 4.66 -15.95 11.98
C ALA A 158 5.99 -16.04 12.73
N GLY A 159 6.53 -14.93 13.25
CA GLY A 159 7.74 -14.94 14.07
C GLY A 159 7.62 -15.87 15.29
N VAL A 160 6.49 -15.80 16.01
CA VAL A 160 6.20 -16.70 17.15
C VAL A 160 6.11 -18.16 16.69
N LEU A 161 5.42 -18.43 15.57
CA LEU A 161 5.26 -19.79 15.06
C LEU A 161 6.55 -20.37 14.51
N VAL A 162 7.40 -19.57 13.85
CA VAL A 162 8.74 -19.99 13.42
C VAL A 162 9.56 -20.40 14.63
N LEU A 163 9.53 -19.61 15.71
CA LEU A 163 10.24 -19.93 16.95
C LEU A 163 9.74 -21.24 17.58
N TRP A 164 8.42 -21.48 17.55
CA TRP A 164 7.82 -22.62 18.22
C TRP A 164 7.88 -23.92 17.41
N LEU A 165 7.75 -23.84 16.08
CA LEU A 165 7.72 -24.97 15.17
C LEU A 165 9.10 -25.30 14.57
N ASP A 166 10.09 -24.42 14.79
CA ASP A 166 11.43 -24.50 14.17
C ASP A 166 11.34 -24.71 12.65
N SER A 167 10.41 -23.97 12.02
CA SER A 167 10.04 -24.15 10.63
C SER A 167 9.85 -22.80 9.95
N ARG A 168 10.32 -22.69 8.71
CA ARG A 168 10.15 -21.52 7.83
C ARG A 168 8.75 -21.39 7.21
N LEU A 169 7.90 -22.41 7.33
CA LEU A 169 6.58 -22.41 6.68
C LEU A 169 5.67 -21.24 7.13
N PRO A 170 5.58 -20.87 8.42
CA PRO A 170 4.74 -19.74 8.83
C PRO A 170 5.16 -18.42 8.17
N ASP A 171 6.47 -18.17 8.04
CA ASP A 171 7.03 -16.99 7.35
C ASP A 171 6.63 -16.96 5.86
N LEU A 172 6.80 -18.08 5.15
CA LEU A 172 6.42 -18.19 3.74
C LEU A 172 4.90 -18.03 3.51
N ILE A 173 4.07 -18.57 4.41
CA ILE A 173 2.61 -18.46 4.32
C ILE A 173 2.18 -17.00 4.51
N ILE A 174 2.68 -16.31 5.53
CA ILE A 174 2.34 -14.90 5.74
C ILE A 174 2.87 -14.04 4.59
N GLY A 175 4.10 -14.27 4.13
CA GLY A 175 4.64 -13.57 2.96
C GLY A 175 3.80 -13.80 1.70
N MET A 176 3.26 -15.01 1.50
CA MET A 176 2.34 -15.31 0.41
C MET A 176 1.02 -14.56 0.54
N ILE A 177 0.45 -14.47 1.74
CA ILE A 177 -0.80 -13.74 1.99
C ILE A 177 -0.61 -12.25 1.66
N VAL A 178 0.46 -11.62 2.17
CA VAL A 178 0.77 -10.21 1.91
C VAL A 178 1.01 -9.98 0.41
N SER A 179 1.78 -10.85 -0.26
CA SER A 179 1.99 -10.77 -1.71
C SER A 179 0.67 -10.82 -2.50
N ILE A 180 -0.27 -11.69 -2.11
CA ILE A 180 -1.59 -11.76 -2.76
C ILE A 180 -2.38 -10.47 -2.56
N VAL A 181 -2.28 -9.83 -1.39
CA VAL A 181 -2.92 -8.53 -1.12
C VAL A 181 -2.35 -7.45 -2.04
N VAL A 182 -1.01 -7.33 -2.12
CA VAL A 182 -0.31 -6.38 -3.02
C VAL A 182 -0.76 -6.59 -4.47
N VAL A 183 -0.72 -7.83 -4.95
CA VAL A 183 -1.11 -8.16 -6.33
C VAL A 183 -2.57 -7.79 -6.58
N ARG A 184 -3.49 -8.15 -5.67
CA ARG A 184 -4.91 -7.81 -5.80
C ARG A 184 -5.15 -6.30 -5.82
N GLY A 185 -4.47 -5.54 -4.97
CA GLY A 185 -4.50 -4.08 -4.95
C GLY A 185 -4.07 -3.52 -6.32
N ALA A 186 -2.96 -4.01 -6.85
CA ALA A 186 -2.45 -3.62 -8.16
C ALA A 186 -3.45 -3.90 -9.30
N TRP A 187 -4.09 -5.07 -9.31
CA TRP A 187 -5.14 -5.42 -10.28
C TRP A 187 -6.35 -4.48 -10.19
N MET A 188 -6.78 -4.14 -8.98
CA MET A 188 -7.88 -3.22 -8.76
C MET A 188 -7.56 -1.82 -9.31
N ILE A 189 -6.39 -1.29 -8.98
CA ILE A 189 -5.93 0.02 -9.46
C ILE A 189 -5.84 0.05 -10.99
N LEU A 190 -5.29 -0.99 -11.62
CA LEU A 190 -5.20 -1.07 -13.08
C LEU A 190 -6.58 -1.09 -13.74
N LYS A 191 -7.52 -1.83 -13.17
CA LYS A 191 -8.90 -1.92 -13.67
C LYS A 191 -9.59 -0.56 -13.58
N ASP A 192 -9.50 0.11 -12.44
CA ASP A 192 -10.14 1.40 -12.20
C ASP A 192 -9.54 2.48 -13.10
N ALA A 193 -8.21 2.56 -13.18
CA ALA A 193 -7.51 3.49 -14.06
C ALA A 193 -7.85 3.29 -15.54
N THR A 194 -7.93 2.03 -16.00
CA THR A 194 -8.27 1.73 -17.40
C THR A 194 -9.72 2.10 -17.71
N LYS A 195 -10.64 1.84 -16.77
CA LYS A 195 -12.04 2.25 -16.90
C LYS A 195 -12.17 3.76 -17.03
N GLU A 196 -11.50 4.52 -16.17
CA GLU A 196 -11.53 5.99 -16.17
C GLU A 196 -10.97 6.58 -17.48
N LEU A 197 -9.90 5.99 -18.03
CA LEU A 197 -9.35 6.40 -19.34
C LEU A 197 -10.33 6.12 -20.49
N ASN A 198 -10.96 4.96 -20.51
CA ASN A 198 -11.92 4.58 -21.55
C ASN A 198 -13.17 5.46 -21.52
N GLU A 199 -13.71 5.74 -20.33
CA GLU A 199 -14.86 6.65 -20.15
C GLU A 199 -14.55 8.06 -20.66
N ASN A 200 -13.34 8.57 -20.38
CA ASN A 200 -12.92 9.88 -20.85
C ASN A 200 -12.76 9.93 -22.38
N GLN A 201 -12.19 8.87 -22.99
CA GLN A 201 -12.09 8.75 -24.45
C GLN A 201 -13.46 8.72 -25.12
N ASN A 202 -14.40 7.94 -24.59
CA ASN A 202 -15.76 7.85 -25.10
C ASN A 202 -16.50 9.19 -25.00
N ALA A 203 -16.36 9.90 -23.88
CA ALA A 203 -16.93 11.24 -23.72
C ALA A 203 -16.37 12.22 -24.76
N LYS A 204 -15.07 12.16 -25.06
CA LYS A 204 -14.43 12.99 -26.08
C LYS A 204 -14.97 12.70 -27.49
N ILE A 205 -15.16 11.42 -27.85
CA ILE A 205 -15.74 11.01 -29.13
C ILE A 205 -17.18 11.54 -29.28
N LEU A 206 -18.01 11.39 -28.23
CA LEU A 206 -19.38 11.89 -28.24
C LEU A 206 -19.47 13.42 -28.33
N SER A 207 -18.53 14.13 -27.69
CA SER A 207 -18.47 15.61 -27.76
C SER A 207 -17.84 16.14 -29.07
N GLY A 208 -17.00 15.34 -29.73
CA GLY A 208 -16.32 15.69 -30.98
C GLY A 208 -17.11 15.33 -32.25
N GLY A 209 -18.22 14.58 -32.12
CA GLY A 209 -19.13 14.24 -33.22
C GLY A 209 -20.28 15.25 -33.42
N GLN A 210 -20.26 16.39 -32.74
CA GLN A 210 -21.27 17.47 -32.86
C GLN A 210 -20.74 18.74 -33.56
N SER A 211 -19.62 18.66 -34.29
CA SER A 211 -19.06 19.77 -35.07
C SER A 211 -19.28 19.61 -36.57
#